data_AF-A0A2S8AE63-F1
#
_entry.id   AF-A0A2S8AE63-F1
#
_cell.length_a   1.000
_cell.length_b   1.000
_cell.length_c   1.000
_cell.angle_alpha   90.00
_cell.angle_beta   90.00
_cell.angle_gamma   90.00
#
_symmetry.space_group_name_H-M   'P 1'
#
loop_
_entity.id
_entity.type
_entity.pdbx_description
1 polymer ?
#
loop_
_entity_poly.entity_id
_entity_poly.type
_entity_poly.pdbx_seq_one_letter_code
_entity_poly.pdbx_strand_id
1 'polypeptide(L)'
;MKNNFLYITLIIISCTLVFCKGQDKEKSLIEIKNKVDSYSFDNILKCGDFSFENGYFVTADYGCIYSPKENNNLGNILIYYIPKNGINLNTEESVKEINELSIDELKRKFNIYVFLIEKKYLNYNKSGDPIYYQKDNYMEKLFTNNLNEWELLDSIKIQSLNENNLEQEWRENFINTKIQKLRTNNFITVNNISEKWYGNYSVWLDYGDIGGQKVGYEIIIEITKDSIKATGDGFQMSFIDLLTAKEENSKLILYHSRNLYGYKQGGGMNPEFVLIEDKGNYYLTTQWVSQDVITKPKKLGYEIIKKK
;
A
#
# COMPACT_ATOMS: atom_id res chain seq x y z
N MET A 1 38.30 -68.30 -45.02
CA MET A 1 38.76 -67.50 -46.17
C MET A 1 38.19 -66.11 -45.99
N LYS A 2 39.07 -65.10 -45.85
CA LYS A 2 38.84 -63.68 -45.50
C LYS A 2 38.29 -63.45 -44.06
N ASN A 3 39.09 -62.96 -43.11
CA ASN A 3 39.65 -61.59 -42.96
C ASN A 3 38.54 -60.53 -43.08
N ASN A 4 38.35 -59.56 -42.19
CA ASN A 4 39.18 -59.09 -41.09
C ASN A 4 38.38 -58.04 -40.28
N PHE A 5 38.63 -58.00 -38.96
CA PHE A 5 38.81 -56.79 -38.13
C PHE A 5 37.59 -55.90 -37.81
N LEU A 6 37.44 -55.28 -36.64
CA LEU A 6 38.12 -55.27 -35.32
C LEU A 6 37.21 -54.32 -34.48
N TYR A 7 36.52 -54.78 -33.44
CA TYR A 7 36.90 -54.60 -32.03
C TYR A 7 36.91 -53.13 -31.57
N ILE A 8 35.96 -52.75 -30.70
CA ILE A 8 36.15 -52.73 -29.23
C ILE A 8 34.92 -52.07 -28.62
N THR A 9 34.17 -52.88 -27.89
CA THR A 9 33.22 -52.45 -26.88
C THR A 9 34.04 -51.95 -25.68
N LEU A 10 33.92 -50.67 -25.32
CA LEU A 10 34.29 -50.20 -23.98
C LEU A 10 33.05 -49.57 -23.34
N ILE A 11 32.39 -50.36 -22.50
CA ILE A 11 31.41 -49.88 -21.54
C ILE A 11 32.21 -49.33 -20.36
N ILE A 12 32.11 -48.02 -20.14
CA ILE A 12 32.38 -47.44 -18.82
C ILE A 12 31.10 -46.73 -18.40
N ILE A 13 30.43 -47.35 -17.43
CA ILE A 13 29.38 -46.74 -16.61
C ILE A 13 30.10 -46.11 -15.41
N SER A 14 29.98 -44.80 -15.25
CA SER A 14 29.96 -44.13 -13.93
C SER A 14 29.23 -42.79 -14.08
N CYS A 15 27.95 -42.79 -13.69
CA CYS A 15 27.43 -42.14 -12.49
C CYS A 15 27.53 -40.61 -12.48
N THR A 16 26.32 -40.03 -12.44
CA THR A 16 25.92 -38.79 -11.76
C THR A 16 26.58 -37.50 -12.22
N LEU A 17 25.82 -36.69 -12.96
CA LEU A 17 25.42 -35.36 -12.51
C LEU A 17 24.08 -35.02 -13.17
N VAL A 18 23.06 -34.90 -12.33
CA VAL A 18 21.77 -34.32 -12.67
C VAL A 18 22.01 -32.86 -13.01
N PHE A 19 21.88 -32.51 -14.29
CA PHE A 19 21.53 -31.16 -14.71
C PHE A 19 20.22 -31.24 -15.46
N CYS A 20 19.12 -31.11 -14.72
CA CYS A 20 17.86 -30.64 -15.28
C CYS A 20 18.15 -29.33 -15.99
N LYS A 21 18.21 -29.35 -17.32
CA LYS A 21 17.91 -28.16 -18.12
C LYS A 21 16.42 -27.89 -17.93
N GLY A 22 16.10 -27.19 -16.85
CA GLY A 22 14.85 -26.46 -16.74
C GLY A 22 14.76 -25.57 -17.97
N GLN A 23 13.72 -25.77 -18.76
CA GLN A 23 13.29 -24.77 -19.72
C GLN A 23 12.88 -23.55 -18.91
N ASP A 24 13.77 -22.56 -18.82
CA ASP A 24 13.34 -21.19 -18.59
C ASP A 24 12.54 -20.77 -19.82
N LYS A 25 11.25 -21.10 -19.79
CA LYS A 25 10.24 -20.30 -20.49
C LYS A 25 10.28 -18.94 -19.82
N GLU A 26 11.11 -18.06 -20.37
CA GLU A 26 10.92 -16.63 -20.27
C GLU A 26 9.50 -16.36 -20.76
N LYS A 27 8.57 -16.29 -19.80
CA LYS A 27 7.19 -15.90 -20.03
C LYS A 27 7.27 -14.42 -20.30
N SER A 28 7.53 -14.07 -21.56
CA SER A 28 7.35 -12.71 -22.04
C SER A 28 5.92 -12.31 -21.67
N LEU A 29 5.83 -11.41 -20.71
CA LEU A 29 4.60 -10.66 -20.43
C LEU A 29 4.35 -9.82 -21.67
N ILE A 30 3.66 -10.40 -22.64
CA ILE A 30 2.95 -9.63 -23.64
C ILE A 30 1.85 -8.93 -22.86
N GLU A 31 2.15 -7.69 -22.45
CA GLU A 31 1.18 -6.75 -21.91
C GLU A 31 0.25 -6.40 -23.07
N ILE A 32 -0.81 -7.19 -23.28
CA ILE A 32 -1.86 -6.86 -24.23
C ILE A 32 -2.65 -5.71 -23.60
N LYS A 33 -2.15 -4.48 -23.80
CA LYS A 33 -2.92 -3.26 -23.54
C LYS A 33 -4.01 -3.15 -24.61
N ASN A 34 -5.15 -3.79 -24.33
CA ASN A 34 -6.37 -3.54 -25.09
C ASN A 34 -6.90 -2.16 -24.68
N LYS A 35 -6.49 -1.14 -25.42
CA LYS A 35 -7.12 0.19 -25.35
C LYS A 35 -8.60 0.02 -25.63
N VAL A 36 -9.45 0.52 -24.73
CA VAL A 36 -10.90 0.35 -24.87
C VAL A 36 -11.49 1.63 -25.41
N ASP A 37 -11.76 1.64 -26.72
CA ASP A 37 -12.22 2.83 -27.43
C ASP A 37 -13.64 3.30 -27.02
N SER A 38 -14.38 2.54 -26.20
CA SER A 38 -15.80 2.82 -25.88
C SER A 38 -16.10 3.21 -24.44
N TYR A 39 -15.18 3.08 -23.49
CA TYR A 39 -15.46 3.38 -22.07
C TYR A 39 -14.72 4.65 -21.61
N SER A 40 -15.49 5.66 -21.22
CA SER A 40 -15.02 6.79 -20.42
C SER A 40 -15.70 6.75 -19.07
N PHE A 41 -14.91 6.58 -18.01
CA PHE A 41 -15.43 6.54 -16.64
C PHE A 41 -15.34 7.89 -15.93
N ASP A 42 -14.92 8.96 -16.61
CA ASP A 42 -14.71 10.27 -16.01
C ASP A 42 -15.97 10.82 -15.32
N ASN A 43 -17.13 10.64 -15.97
CA ASN A 43 -18.41 11.11 -15.45
C ASN A 43 -18.90 10.35 -14.21
N ILE A 44 -18.30 9.19 -13.91
CA ILE A 44 -18.72 8.34 -12.80
C ILE A 44 -17.72 8.32 -11.63
N LEU A 45 -16.56 8.97 -11.74
CA LEU A 45 -15.59 9.03 -10.65
C LEU A 45 -16.07 9.81 -9.41
N LYS A 46 -17.25 10.43 -9.47
CA LYS A 46 -17.86 11.18 -8.35
C LYS A 46 -19.29 10.76 -8.05
N CYS A 47 -19.68 9.56 -8.46
CA CYS A 47 -21.09 9.17 -8.50
C CYS A 47 -21.67 8.67 -7.16
N GLY A 48 -20.91 8.67 -6.07
CA GLY A 48 -21.37 8.13 -4.79
C GLY A 48 -20.43 8.46 -3.64
N ASP A 49 -20.84 8.07 -2.44
CA ASP A 49 -20.04 8.22 -1.23
C ASP A 49 -18.86 7.25 -1.21
N PHE A 50 -17.79 7.65 -0.53
CA PHE A 50 -16.56 6.87 -0.41
C PHE A 50 -16.36 6.39 1.02
N SER A 51 -15.99 5.13 1.19
CA SER A 51 -15.37 4.63 2.42
C SER A 51 -13.85 4.69 2.30
N PHE A 52 -13.17 4.83 3.43
CA PHE A 52 -11.72 4.70 3.52
C PHE A 52 -11.37 3.40 4.22
N GLU A 53 -10.59 2.56 3.55
CA GLU A 53 -10.22 1.24 4.05
C GLU A 53 -8.74 0.99 3.73
N ASN A 54 -7.95 0.58 4.73
CA ASN A 54 -6.60 0.04 4.56
C ASN A 54 -5.65 0.83 3.62
N GLY A 55 -5.80 2.17 3.54
CA GLY A 55 -4.94 3.04 2.72
C GLY A 55 -5.47 3.36 1.33
N TYR A 56 -6.73 3.06 1.01
CA TYR A 56 -7.41 3.43 -0.22
C TYR A 56 -8.84 3.92 0.05
N PHE A 57 -9.43 4.59 -0.94
CA PHE A 57 -10.86 4.91 -0.94
C PHE A 57 -11.61 3.98 -1.88
N VAL A 58 -12.82 3.60 -1.52
CA VAL A 58 -13.69 2.80 -2.36
C VAL A 58 -15.12 3.35 -2.32
N THR A 59 -15.83 3.29 -3.45
CA THR A 59 -17.26 3.63 -3.47
C THR A 59 -18.07 2.58 -2.71
N ALA A 60 -19.01 3.01 -1.86
CA ALA A 60 -19.91 2.07 -1.16
C ALA A 60 -20.86 1.33 -2.13
N ASP A 61 -21.26 0.10 -1.80
CA ASP A 61 -22.35 -0.67 -2.43
C ASP A 61 -22.38 -0.69 -3.97
N TYR A 62 -21.25 -1.01 -4.63
CA TYR A 62 -21.14 -0.94 -6.11
C TYR A 62 -21.45 0.45 -6.70
N GLY A 63 -21.15 1.49 -5.93
CA GLY A 63 -21.08 2.89 -6.35
C GLY A 63 -22.38 3.41 -6.96
N CYS A 64 -22.33 3.83 -8.22
CA CYS A 64 -23.39 4.54 -8.94
C CYS A 64 -24.67 3.72 -9.23
N ILE A 65 -24.95 2.64 -8.49
CA ILE A 65 -26.21 1.91 -8.57
C ILE A 65 -27.44 2.84 -8.43
N TYR A 66 -27.23 4.05 -7.90
CA TYR A 66 -28.19 5.12 -7.71
C TYR A 66 -28.07 6.32 -8.67
N SER A 67 -27.89 6.11 -9.97
CA SER A 67 -28.37 7.13 -10.93
C SER A 67 -29.79 6.78 -11.46
N PRO A 68 -30.85 6.76 -10.62
CA PRO A 68 -32.20 6.43 -11.09
C PRO A 68 -32.79 7.52 -12.00
N LYS A 69 -32.11 8.67 -12.17
CA LYS A 69 -32.51 9.74 -13.08
C LYS A 69 -32.05 9.51 -14.53
N GLU A 70 -31.05 8.67 -14.75
CA GLU A 70 -30.50 8.36 -16.06
C GLU A 70 -30.27 6.86 -16.15
N ASN A 71 -30.99 6.17 -17.04
CA ASN A 71 -30.85 4.74 -17.33
C ASN A 71 -29.44 4.22 -17.02
N ASN A 72 -29.31 3.27 -16.07
CA ASN A 72 -28.03 2.60 -15.81
C ASN A 72 -27.55 1.96 -17.12
N ASN A 73 -26.67 2.63 -17.86
CA ASN A 73 -26.23 2.22 -19.19
C ASN A 73 -24.97 1.35 -19.15
N LEU A 74 -24.21 1.42 -18.04
CA LEU A 74 -22.96 0.71 -17.87
C LEU A 74 -23.16 -0.60 -17.11
N GLY A 75 -23.71 -0.54 -15.89
CA GLY A 75 -23.86 -1.69 -14.99
C GLY A 75 -23.59 -1.34 -13.53
N ASN A 76 -23.11 -2.31 -12.76
CA ASN A 76 -22.68 -2.11 -11.36
C ASN A 76 -21.19 -1.77 -11.35
N ILE A 77 -20.78 -0.75 -10.60
CA ILE A 77 -19.43 -0.19 -10.70
C ILE A 77 -18.83 0.06 -9.33
N LEU A 78 -17.70 -0.58 -9.06
CA LEU A 78 -16.91 -0.33 -7.86
C LEU A 78 -15.63 0.41 -8.23
N ILE A 79 -15.37 1.56 -7.59
CA ILE A 79 -14.20 2.40 -7.91
C ILE A 79 -13.28 2.47 -6.70
N TYR A 80 -12.01 2.14 -6.91
CA TYR A 80 -10.94 2.26 -5.92
C TYR A 80 -10.00 3.41 -6.29
N TYR A 81 -9.68 4.24 -5.29
CA TYR A 81 -8.69 5.31 -5.38
C TYR A 81 -7.53 4.99 -4.46
N ILE A 82 -6.39 4.63 -5.03
CA ILE A 82 -5.17 4.35 -4.27
C ILE A 82 -4.25 5.57 -4.39
N PRO A 83 -3.97 6.30 -3.30
CA PRO A 83 -3.11 7.48 -3.33
C PRO A 83 -1.72 7.17 -3.93
N LYS A 84 -1.28 7.95 -4.92
CA LYS A 84 0.05 7.76 -5.54
C LYS A 84 1.18 8.09 -4.56
N ASN A 85 1.02 9.18 -3.80
CA ASN A 85 2.07 9.75 -2.94
C ASN A 85 1.78 9.61 -1.44
N GLY A 86 0.95 8.63 -1.05
CA GLY A 86 0.65 8.41 0.37
C GLY A 86 0.08 9.64 1.05
N ILE A 87 -1.12 10.05 0.63
CA ILE A 87 -1.80 11.19 1.23
C ILE A 87 -1.98 10.92 2.73
N ASN A 88 -1.83 11.97 3.54
CA ASN A 88 -2.11 11.96 4.97
C ASN A 88 -3.65 11.98 5.13
N LEU A 89 -4.27 10.82 5.34
CA LEU A 89 -5.72 10.66 5.25
C LEU A 89 -6.35 10.60 6.64
N ASN A 90 -6.86 11.75 7.10
CA ASN A 90 -7.88 11.76 8.15
C ASN A 90 -9.20 11.29 7.52
N THR A 91 -9.80 10.21 8.01
CA THR A 91 -10.88 9.45 7.33
C THR A 91 -12.06 10.30 6.89
N GLU A 92 -12.52 11.23 7.71
CA GLU A 92 -13.73 12.02 7.43
C GLU A 92 -13.43 13.27 6.58
N GLU A 93 -12.34 13.99 6.88
CA GLU A 93 -11.91 15.15 6.11
C GLU A 93 -11.45 14.77 4.70
N SER A 94 -10.83 13.60 4.54
CA SER A 94 -10.28 13.15 3.25
C SER A 94 -11.35 12.74 2.26
N VAL A 95 -12.48 12.17 2.72
CA VAL A 95 -13.63 11.89 1.84
C VAL A 95 -14.21 13.20 1.30
N LYS A 96 -14.29 14.22 2.15
CA LYS A 96 -14.72 15.57 1.76
C LYS A 96 -13.76 16.19 0.74
N GLU A 97 -12.46 16.06 0.97
CA GLU A 97 -11.42 16.57 0.06
C GLU A 97 -11.51 15.90 -1.32
N ILE A 98 -11.72 14.57 -1.38
CA ILE A 98 -11.89 13.83 -2.65
C ILE A 98 -13.09 14.33 -3.45
N ASN A 99 -14.20 14.59 -2.77
CA ASN A 99 -15.41 15.14 -3.41
C ASN A 99 -15.17 16.52 -4.04
N GLU A 100 -14.25 17.32 -3.49
CA GLU A 100 -13.91 18.66 -3.98
C GLU A 100 -12.94 18.64 -5.17
N LEU A 101 -12.08 17.62 -5.30
CA LEU A 101 -11.07 17.54 -6.38
C LEU A 101 -11.70 17.45 -7.77
N SER A 102 -11.18 18.17 -8.76
CA SER A 102 -11.55 17.92 -10.16
C SER A 102 -11.16 16.51 -10.63
N ILE A 103 -11.76 16.04 -11.73
CA ILE A 103 -11.43 14.73 -12.32
C ILE A 103 -9.93 14.61 -12.65
N ASP A 104 -9.35 15.66 -13.19
CA ASP A 104 -7.91 15.70 -13.52
C ASP A 104 -7.05 15.63 -12.25
N GLU A 105 -7.49 16.28 -11.17
CA GLU A 105 -6.81 16.18 -9.89
C GLU A 105 -6.90 14.80 -9.26
N LEU A 106 -8.04 14.12 -9.38
CA LEU A 106 -8.20 12.73 -8.96
C LEU A 106 -7.23 11.83 -9.72
N LYS A 107 -7.20 11.91 -11.05
CA LYS A 107 -6.27 11.13 -11.89
C LYS A 107 -4.81 11.45 -11.59
N ARG A 108 -4.48 12.68 -11.22
CA ARG A 108 -3.13 13.08 -10.83
C ARG A 108 -2.73 12.54 -9.47
N LYS A 109 -3.62 12.59 -8.47
CA LYS A 109 -3.32 12.22 -7.07
C LYS A 109 -3.46 10.72 -6.79
N PHE A 110 -4.27 9.99 -7.57
CA PHE A 110 -4.63 8.60 -7.30
C PHE A 110 -4.37 7.69 -8.50
N ASN A 111 -4.01 6.45 -8.20
CA ASN A 111 -4.20 5.32 -9.11
C ASN A 111 -5.66 4.90 -8.99
N ILE A 112 -6.39 4.99 -10.10
CA ILE A 112 -7.83 4.74 -10.13
C ILE A 112 -8.07 3.38 -10.77
N TYR A 113 -8.85 2.53 -10.10
CA TYR A 113 -9.25 1.22 -10.58
C TYR A 113 -10.77 1.12 -10.59
N VAL A 114 -11.33 0.70 -11.72
CA VAL A 114 -12.78 0.58 -11.92
C VAL A 114 -13.11 -0.88 -12.17
N PHE A 115 -13.91 -1.47 -11.31
CA PHE A 115 -14.48 -2.79 -11.51
C PHE A 115 -15.91 -2.64 -12.03
N LEU A 116 -16.21 -3.27 -13.17
CA LEU A 116 -17.49 -3.13 -13.87
C LEU A 116 -18.10 -4.50 -14.13
N ILE A 117 -19.32 -4.69 -13.63
CA ILE A 117 -20.23 -5.75 -14.08
C ILE A 117 -21.20 -5.12 -15.07
N GLU A 118 -21.06 -5.45 -16.35
CA GLU A 118 -21.89 -4.85 -17.40
C GLU A 118 -23.39 -5.13 -17.19
N LYS A 119 -24.26 -4.17 -17.51
CA LYS A 119 -25.72 -4.26 -17.32
C LYS A 119 -26.34 -5.55 -17.84
N LYS A 120 -25.84 -6.09 -18.96
CA LYS A 120 -26.33 -7.35 -19.55
C LYS A 120 -26.23 -8.55 -18.59
N TYR A 121 -25.36 -8.48 -17.59
CA TYR A 121 -25.17 -9.47 -16.54
C TYR A 121 -25.96 -9.21 -15.26
N LEU A 122 -26.82 -8.19 -15.25
CA LEU A 122 -27.60 -7.81 -14.08
C LEU A 122 -29.08 -8.13 -14.27
N ASN A 123 -29.73 -8.47 -13.17
CA ASN A 123 -31.17 -8.51 -13.02
C ASN A 123 -31.64 -7.17 -12.45
N TYR A 124 -32.84 -6.74 -12.82
CA TYR A 124 -33.45 -5.50 -12.34
C TYR A 124 -34.67 -5.83 -11.48
N ASN A 125 -34.67 -5.32 -10.25
CA ASN A 125 -35.82 -5.35 -9.36
C ASN A 125 -36.06 -3.96 -8.78
N LYS A 126 -37.12 -3.29 -9.25
CA LYS A 126 -37.49 -1.93 -8.82
C LYS A 126 -37.69 -1.79 -7.31
N SER A 127 -38.07 -2.88 -6.63
CA SER A 127 -38.30 -2.91 -5.18
C SER A 127 -37.16 -3.58 -4.40
N GLY A 128 -36.07 -3.94 -5.09
CA GLY A 128 -34.91 -4.59 -4.48
C GLY A 128 -33.92 -3.58 -3.92
N ASP A 129 -33.18 -4.00 -2.91
CA ASP A 129 -32.01 -3.30 -2.38
C ASP A 129 -30.84 -4.30 -2.34
N PRO A 130 -29.91 -4.27 -3.32
CA PRO A 130 -29.82 -3.30 -4.42
C PRO A 130 -30.85 -3.53 -5.55
N ILE A 131 -31.18 -2.47 -6.29
CA ILE A 131 -32.12 -2.50 -7.44
C ILE A 131 -31.57 -3.34 -8.61
N TYR A 132 -30.24 -3.36 -8.76
CA TYR A 132 -29.54 -4.19 -9.74
C TYR A 132 -28.64 -5.21 -9.03
N TYR A 133 -28.88 -6.49 -9.29
CA TYR A 133 -28.12 -7.59 -8.70
C TYR A 133 -27.61 -8.54 -9.80
N GLN A 134 -26.52 -9.23 -9.52
CA GLN A 134 -25.84 -10.10 -10.48
C GLN A 134 -26.72 -11.30 -10.90
N LYS A 135 -26.59 -11.73 -12.16
CA LYS A 135 -27.07 -13.03 -12.63
C LYS A 135 -26.17 -14.15 -12.12
N ASP A 136 -26.61 -15.40 -12.23
CA ASP A 136 -25.79 -16.56 -11.81
C ASP A 136 -24.46 -16.67 -12.57
N ASN A 137 -24.44 -16.21 -13.82
CA ASN A 137 -23.24 -16.15 -14.64
C ASN A 137 -23.02 -14.72 -15.12
N TYR A 138 -21.87 -14.17 -14.73
CA TYR A 138 -21.48 -12.81 -15.06
C TYR A 138 -19.97 -12.70 -15.27
N MET A 139 -19.58 -11.56 -15.82
CA MET A 139 -18.17 -11.20 -15.96
C MET A 139 -17.98 -9.82 -15.34
N GLU A 140 -16.96 -9.71 -14.48
CA GLU A 140 -16.49 -8.44 -13.96
C GLU A 140 -15.18 -8.07 -14.68
N LYS A 141 -15.07 -6.82 -15.11
CA LYS A 141 -13.91 -6.28 -15.81
C LYS A 141 -13.23 -5.21 -14.96
N LEU A 142 -11.90 -5.22 -14.95
CA LEU A 142 -11.08 -4.27 -14.22
C LEU A 142 -10.38 -3.31 -15.19
N PHE A 143 -10.59 -2.02 -14.97
CA PHE A 143 -9.99 -0.94 -15.75
C PHE A 143 -9.09 -0.04 -14.89
N THR A 144 -8.17 0.66 -15.53
CA THR A 144 -7.42 1.76 -14.92
C THR A 144 -7.29 2.95 -15.86
N ASN A 145 -7.03 4.12 -15.30
CA ASN A 145 -6.70 5.30 -16.09
C ASN A 145 -5.18 5.48 -16.14
N ASN A 146 -4.61 5.42 -17.35
CA ASN A 146 -3.20 5.64 -17.61
C ASN A 146 -3.06 6.77 -18.65
N LEU A 147 -2.39 7.86 -18.29
CA LEU A 147 -2.17 9.01 -19.18
C LEU A 147 -3.46 9.55 -19.84
N ASN A 148 -4.54 9.63 -19.07
CA ASN A 148 -5.89 10.05 -19.51
C ASN A 148 -6.62 9.05 -20.42
N GLU A 149 -6.08 7.85 -20.65
CA GLU A 149 -6.75 6.79 -21.39
C GLU A 149 -7.20 5.66 -20.44
N TRP A 150 -8.39 5.12 -20.68
CA TRP A 150 -8.91 3.98 -19.92
C TRP A 150 -8.46 2.67 -20.58
N GLU A 151 -7.79 1.84 -19.78
CA GLU A 151 -7.23 0.55 -20.22
C GLU A 151 -7.90 -0.59 -19.45
N LEU A 152 -8.28 -1.66 -20.17
CA LEU A 152 -8.69 -2.92 -19.54
C LEU A 152 -7.43 -3.64 -19.03
N LEU A 153 -7.39 -3.95 -17.73
CA LEU A 153 -6.27 -4.66 -17.12
C LEU A 153 -6.52 -6.15 -17.01
N ASP A 154 -7.72 -6.54 -16.59
CA ASP A 154 -8.05 -7.93 -16.29
C ASP A 154 -9.57 -8.14 -16.27
N SER A 155 -10.02 -9.39 -16.20
CA SER A 155 -11.42 -9.76 -16.04
C SER A 155 -11.58 -11.14 -15.41
N ILE A 156 -12.62 -11.29 -14.59
CA ILE A 156 -13.01 -12.59 -14.02
C ILE A 156 -14.40 -12.98 -14.53
N LYS A 157 -14.57 -14.28 -14.83
CA LYS A 157 -15.86 -14.86 -15.18
C LYS A 157 -16.34 -15.75 -14.05
N ILE A 158 -17.54 -15.46 -13.55
CA ILE A 158 -18.21 -16.21 -12.48
C ILE A 158 -19.29 -17.07 -13.12
N GLN A 159 -19.28 -18.37 -12.83
CA GLN A 159 -20.18 -19.34 -13.48
C GLN A 159 -21.41 -19.67 -12.63
N SER A 160 -21.34 -19.44 -11.31
CA SER A 160 -22.46 -19.63 -10.39
C SER A 160 -22.36 -18.70 -9.18
N LEU A 161 -23.48 -18.41 -8.51
CA LEU A 161 -23.52 -17.59 -7.29
C LEU A 161 -22.67 -18.15 -6.14
N ASN A 162 -22.42 -19.46 -6.13
CA ASN A 162 -21.57 -20.11 -5.11
C ASN A 162 -20.07 -19.76 -5.28
N GLU A 163 -19.71 -19.16 -6.41
CA GLU A 163 -18.37 -18.67 -6.71
C GLU A 163 -18.21 -17.18 -6.40
N ASN A 164 -19.20 -16.51 -5.80
CA ASN A 164 -19.12 -15.07 -5.49
C ASN A 164 -17.92 -14.71 -4.59
N ASN A 165 -17.46 -15.62 -3.74
CA ASN A 165 -16.24 -15.41 -2.96
C ASN A 165 -15.01 -15.23 -3.87
N LEU A 166 -14.98 -15.84 -5.07
CA LEU A 166 -13.88 -15.69 -6.03
C LEU A 166 -13.80 -14.28 -6.61
N GLU A 167 -14.94 -13.64 -6.87
CA GLU A 167 -14.99 -12.24 -7.32
C GLU A 167 -14.35 -11.33 -6.26
N GLN A 168 -14.81 -11.47 -5.01
CA GLN A 168 -14.29 -10.69 -3.89
C GLN A 168 -12.79 -10.94 -3.65
N GLU A 169 -12.37 -12.21 -3.58
CA GLU A 169 -10.96 -12.59 -3.42
C GLU A 169 -10.09 -12.03 -4.56
N TRP A 170 -10.57 -12.06 -5.81
CA TRP A 170 -9.85 -11.50 -6.94
C TRP A 170 -9.65 -9.98 -6.81
N ARG A 171 -10.70 -9.24 -6.42
CA ARG A 171 -10.61 -7.79 -6.16
C ARG A 171 -9.63 -7.48 -5.04
N GLU A 172 -9.80 -8.14 -3.90
CA GLU A 172 -8.98 -7.93 -2.72
C GLU A 172 -7.51 -8.25 -3.01
N ASN A 173 -7.22 -9.37 -3.68
CA ASN A 173 -5.86 -9.74 -4.06
C ASN A 173 -5.23 -8.72 -5.00
N PHE A 174 -5.98 -8.21 -5.99
CA PHE A 174 -5.47 -7.18 -6.90
C PHE A 174 -5.15 -5.89 -6.14
N ILE A 175 -6.10 -5.36 -5.35
CA ILE A 175 -5.95 -4.11 -4.60
C ILE A 175 -4.82 -4.23 -3.58
N ASN A 176 -4.78 -5.32 -2.81
CA ASN A 176 -3.71 -5.59 -1.85
C ASN A 176 -2.35 -5.65 -2.55
N THR A 177 -2.24 -6.31 -3.71
CA THR A 177 -0.99 -6.35 -4.47
C THR A 177 -0.55 -4.96 -4.91
N LYS A 178 -1.47 -4.10 -5.37
CA LYS A 178 -1.15 -2.71 -5.76
C LYS A 178 -0.70 -1.88 -4.56
N ILE A 179 -1.41 -1.99 -3.44
CA ILE A 179 -1.04 -1.32 -2.19
C ILE A 179 0.33 -1.79 -1.71
N GLN A 180 0.58 -3.10 -1.69
CA GLN A 180 1.86 -3.66 -1.29
C GLN A 180 2.96 -3.19 -2.23
N LYS A 181 2.77 -3.26 -3.56
CA LYS A 181 3.76 -2.74 -4.51
C LYS A 181 4.03 -1.25 -4.33
N LEU A 182 3.01 -0.44 -4.01
CA LEU A 182 3.22 0.98 -3.68
C LEU A 182 3.96 1.14 -2.36
N ARG A 183 3.66 0.34 -1.33
CA ARG A 183 4.43 0.30 -0.09
C ARG A 183 5.88 -0.11 -0.36
N THR A 184 6.10 -1.11 -1.22
CA THR A 184 7.42 -1.64 -1.56
C THR A 184 8.26 -0.71 -2.41
N ASN A 185 7.67 -0.12 -3.45
CA ASN A 185 8.33 0.85 -4.32
C ASN A 185 8.55 2.21 -3.64
N ASN A 186 7.74 2.52 -2.63
CA ASN A 186 7.91 3.71 -1.78
C ASN A 186 8.72 3.40 -0.51
N PHE A 187 9.28 2.19 -0.34
CA PHE A 187 10.40 2.04 0.57
C PHE A 187 11.56 2.77 -0.09
N ILE A 188 11.89 3.94 0.48
CA ILE A 188 13.19 4.55 0.24
C ILE A 188 14.19 3.44 0.52
N THR A 189 14.92 3.07 -0.50
CA THR A 189 16.06 2.18 -0.36
C THR A 189 16.93 2.79 0.72
N VAL A 190 17.03 2.11 1.87
CA VAL A 190 17.89 2.45 3.01
C VAL A 190 19.38 2.25 2.63
N ASN A 191 19.69 2.26 1.33
CA ASN A 191 20.91 1.77 0.70
C ASN A 191 22.19 2.55 1.09
N ASN A 192 22.07 3.61 1.88
CA ASN A 192 23.18 4.49 2.23
C ASN A 192 23.33 4.76 3.74
N ILE A 193 22.77 3.91 4.62
CA ILE A 193 23.05 4.00 6.06
C ILE A 193 23.76 2.75 6.55
N SER A 194 24.67 2.93 7.51
CA SER A 194 25.47 1.88 8.10
C SER A 194 24.59 0.92 8.93
N GLU A 195 24.89 -0.38 8.86
CA GLU A 195 24.20 -1.42 9.65
C GLU A 195 24.28 -1.19 11.16
N LYS A 196 25.22 -0.35 11.63
CA LYS A 196 25.28 0.09 13.03
C LYS A 196 23.98 0.74 13.51
N TRP A 197 23.18 1.28 12.60
CA TRP A 197 21.89 1.91 12.90
C TRP A 197 20.73 0.93 12.91
N TYR A 198 20.89 -0.32 12.48
CA TYR A 198 19.79 -1.28 12.50
C TYR A 198 19.45 -1.68 13.94
N GLY A 199 18.16 -1.80 14.21
CA GLY A 199 17.61 -2.17 15.51
C GLY A 199 16.37 -1.35 15.89
N ASN A 200 15.91 -1.60 17.11
CA ASN A 200 14.74 -0.92 17.69
C ASN A 200 15.19 0.07 18.75
N TYR A 201 14.85 1.33 18.57
CA TYR A 201 15.15 2.41 19.50
C TYR A 201 13.88 2.81 20.21
N SER A 202 13.88 2.90 21.53
CA SER A 202 12.70 3.41 22.22
C SER A 202 13.00 4.36 23.37
N VAL A 203 12.05 5.27 23.59
CA VAL A 203 12.07 6.24 24.68
C VAL A 203 10.69 6.49 25.22
N TRP A 204 10.55 6.42 26.53
CA TRP A 204 9.34 6.80 27.25
C TRP A 204 9.39 8.28 27.64
N LEU A 205 8.37 9.03 27.25
CA LEU A 205 8.19 10.43 27.56
C LEU A 205 7.04 10.57 28.56
N ASP A 206 7.40 10.91 29.79
CA ASP A 206 6.53 10.94 30.96
C ASP A 206 5.83 12.30 31.09
N TYR A 207 4.52 12.30 31.35
CA TYR A 207 3.71 13.48 31.67
C TYR A 207 3.45 13.62 33.18
N GLY A 208 3.90 12.66 33.98
CA GLY A 208 3.69 12.59 35.42
C GLY A 208 2.47 11.73 35.80
N ASP A 209 1.93 12.00 36.97
CA ASP A 209 0.74 11.33 37.49
C ASP A 209 -0.50 12.19 37.21
N ILE A 210 -1.43 11.64 36.45
CA ILE A 210 -2.75 12.23 36.20
C ILE A 210 -3.80 11.25 36.69
N GLY A 211 -4.52 11.63 37.76
CA GLY A 211 -5.60 10.80 38.31
C GLY A 211 -5.14 9.52 39.00
N GLY A 212 -3.92 9.47 39.55
CA GLY A 212 -3.34 8.29 40.19
C GLY A 212 -2.71 7.31 39.21
N GLN A 213 -2.55 7.70 37.95
CA GLN A 213 -1.96 6.89 36.89
C GLN A 213 -0.77 7.60 36.28
N LYS A 214 0.34 6.88 36.12
CA LYS A 214 1.49 7.35 35.35
C LYS A 214 1.09 7.41 33.88
N VAL A 215 1.15 8.61 33.32
CA VAL A 215 0.79 8.88 31.93
C VAL A 215 2.03 9.32 31.16
N GLY A 216 2.06 8.97 29.89
CA GLY A 216 3.18 9.23 29.01
C GLY A 216 2.94 8.55 27.68
N TYR A 217 3.92 8.66 26.79
CA TYR A 217 3.91 7.96 25.52
C TYR A 217 5.31 7.45 25.20
N GLU A 218 5.37 6.32 24.50
CA GLU A 218 6.60 5.77 23.97
C GLU A 218 6.77 6.21 22.53
N ILE A 219 7.98 6.65 22.17
CA ILE A 219 8.41 6.75 20.78
C ILE A 219 9.30 5.54 20.50
N ILE A 220 8.98 4.78 19.46
CA ILE A 220 9.72 3.63 18.97
C ILE A 220 10.17 3.92 17.54
N ILE A 221 11.46 3.78 17.25
CA ILE A 221 12.01 3.86 15.90
C ILE A 221 12.60 2.50 15.55
N GLU A 222 12.02 1.84 14.57
CA GLU A 222 12.47 0.57 14.01
C GLU A 222 13.26 0.85 12.73
N ILE A 223 14.51 0.41 12.69
CA ILE A 223 15.42 0.58 11.55
C ILE A 223 15.83 -0.80 11.06
N THR A 224 15.41 -1.14 9.84
CA THR A 224 15.79 -2.36 9.14
C THR A 224 16.51 -2.03 7.84
N LYS A 225 17.01 -3.07 7.14
CA LYS A 225 17.59 -2.92 5.81
C LYS A 225 16.58 -2.39 4.78
N ASP A 226 15.30 -2.64 5.01
CA ASP A 226 14.24 -2.38 4.03
C ASP A 226 13.41 -1.13 4.38
N SER A 227 13.42 -0.70 5.64
CA SER A 227 12.54 0.39 6.08
C SER A 227 13.01 1.09 7.36
N ILE A 228 12.53 2.31 7.55
CA ILE A 228 12.63 3.05 8.81
C ILE A 228 11.22 3.48 9.21
N LYS A 229 10.78 3.05 10.39
CA LYS A 229 9.43 3.30 10.90
C LYS A 229 9.52 3.93 12.27
N ALA A 230 8.82 5.05 12.50
CA ALA A 230 8.56 5.58 13.82
C ALA A 230 7.12 5.25 14.25
N THR A 231 6.95 4.99 15.54
CA THR A 231 5.63 4.81 16.17
C THR A 231 5.64 5.60 17.46
N GLY A 232 4.59 6.38 17.69
CA GLY A 232 4.32 6.98 18.99
C GLY A 232 3.04 6.40 19.55
N ASP A 233 3.06 5.92 20.78
CA ASP A 233 1.86 5.35 21.40
C ASP A 233 1.79 5.70 22.89
N GLY A 234 0.62 6.12 23.35
CA GLY A 234 0.34 6.44 24.74
C GLY A 234 -0.68 7.56 24.94
N PHE A 235 -0.55 8.28 26.04
CA PHE A 235 -1.52 9.27 26.48
C PHE A 235 -1.70 10.38 25.43
N GLN A 236 -2.89 10.43 24.82
CA GLN A 236 -3.28 11.38 23.78
C GLN A 236 -2.39 11.40 22.52
N MET A 237 -1.56 10.38 22.33
CA MET A 237 -0.63 10.28 21.21
C MET A 237 -0.72 8.89 20.59
N SER A 238 -1.03 8.82 19.29
CA SER A 238 -0.93 7.58 18.54
C SER A 238 -0.58 7.91 17.08
N PHE A 239 0.58 7.44 16.63
CA PHE A 239 1.02 7.65 15.25
C PHE A 239 1.93 6.54 14.75
N ILE A 240 1.98 6.39 13.43
CA ILE A 240 2.94 5.56 12.73
C ILE A 240 3.43 6.34 11.52
N ASP A 241 4.75 6.56 11.44
CA ASP A 241 5.40 7.27 10.34
C ASP A 241 6.44 6.38 9.66
N LEU A 242 6.50 6.46 8.34
CA LEU A 242 7.64 6.00 7.56
C LEU A 242 8.61 7.16 7.39
N LEU A 243 9.89 6.85 7.53
CA LEU A 243 10.97 7.82 7.52
C LEU A 243 11.98 7.52 6.42
N THR A 244 12.68 8.55 5.99
CA THR A 244 13.92 8.45 5.21
C THR A 244 15.08 8.83 6.10
N ALA A 245 16.30 8.43 5.75
CA ALA A 245 17.48 8.75 6.54
C ALA A 245 18.61 9.34 5.72
N LYS A 246 19.34 10.25 6.37
CA LYS A 246 20.67 10.70 5.94
C LYS A 246 21.64 10.49 7.11
N GLU A 247 22.66 9.67 6.89
CA GLU A 247 23.71 9.48 7.87
C GLU A 247 24.77 10.59 7.75
N GLU A 248 25.12 11.20 8.89
CA GLU A 248 26.15 12.22 9.01
C GLU A 248 27.00 11.94 10.26
N ASN A 249 28.15 11.28 10.06
CA ASN A 249 29.08 10.91 11.14
C ASN A 249 28.40 10.05 12.25
N SER A 250 28.18 10.65 13.42
CA SER A 250 27.53 10.04 14.58
C SER A 250 26.03 10.32 14.64
N LYS A 251 25.45 10.90 13.59
CA LYS A 251 24.03 11.23 13.51
C LYS A 251 23.33 10.46 12.39
N LEU A 252 22.11 10.06 12.66
CA LEU A 252 21.16 9.62 11.65
C LEU A 252 19.99 10.60 11.64
N ILE A 253 19.92 11.42 10.60
CA ILE A 253 18.89 12.43 10.43
C ILE A 253 17.71 11.76 9.74
N LEU A 254 16.57 11.72 10.41
CA LEU A 254 15.37 11.05 9.94
C LEU A 254 14.33 12.07 9.50
N TYR A 255 13.99 12.01 8.22
CA TYR A 255 13.01 12.90 7.60
C TYR A 255 11.70 12.17 7.45
N HIS A 256 10.61 12.87 7.72
CA HIS A 256 9.28 12.39 7.38
C HIS A 256 9.23 11.97 5.92
N SER A 257 8.84 10.73 5.65
CA SER A 257 8.49 10.28 4.31
C SER A 257 6.98 10.30 4.15
N ARG A 258 6.28 9.64 5.08
CA ARG A 258 4.85 9.43 5.00
C ARG A 258 4.26 9.07 6.36
N ASN A 259 3.12 9.68 6.68
CA ASN A 259 2.27 9.23 7.79
C ASN A 259 1.43 8.01 7.35
N LEU A 260 1.52 6.92 8.12
CA LEU A 260 0.67 5.73 7.94
C LEU A 260 -0.59 5.81 8.80
N TYR A 261 -0.50 6.48 9.95
CA TYR A 261 -1.57 6.65 10.91
C TYR A 261 -1.25 7.80 11.87
N GLY A 262 -2.24 8.58 12.30
CA GLY A 262 -2.09 9.60 13.34
C GLY A 262 -2.34 11.04 12.86
N TYR A 263 -1.40 11.93 13.12
CA TYR A 263 -1.57 13.38 13.07
C TYR A 263 -1.25 14.02 11.70
N LYS A 264 -1.67 15.29 11.53
CA LYS A 264 -1.24 16.14 10.40
C LYS A 264 0.14 16.74 10.68
N GLN A 265 1.13 16.45 9.83
CA GLN A 265 2.48 17.00 9.95
C GLN A 265 2.43 18.54 9.95
N GLY A 266 2.94 19.17 11.01
CA GLY A 266 3.11 20.62 11.08
C GLY A 266 4.30 21.06 10.23
N GLY A 267 4.22 22.23 9.59
CA GLY A 267 5.23 22.72 8.63
C GLY A 267 6.67 22.90 9.16
N GLY A 268 6.93 22.66 10.45
CA GLY A 268 8.27 22.69 11.07
C GLY A 268 8.97 21.34 11.22
N MET A 269 8.33 20.22 10.88
CA MET A 269 8.83 18.86 11.17
C MET A 269 9.83 18.36 10.12
N ASN A 270 10.95 19.06 9.98
CA ASN A 270 12.03 18.69 9.07
C ASN A 270 13.42 19.09 9.64
N PRO A 271 14.23 18.14 10.17
CA PRO A 271 13.96 16.71 10.28
C PRO A 271 12.94 16.38 11.38
N GLU A 272 12.31 15.21 11.28
CA GLU A 272 11.30 14.75 12.24
C GLU A 272 11.97 14.18 13.51
N PHE A 273 13.03 13.40 13.31
CA PHE A 273 13.85 12.84 14.37
C PHE A 273 15.33 12.94 14.00
N VAL A 274 16.21 13.04 15.00
CA VAL A 274 17.64 12.82 14.82
C VAL A 274 18.10 11.84 15.89
N LEU A 275 18.66 10.72 15.44
CA LEU A 275 19.37 9.79 16.31
C LEU A 275 20.83 10.20 16.40
N ILE A 276 21.39 10.20 17.60
CA ILE A 276 22.79 10.53 17.86
C ILE A 276 23.41 9.38 18.64
N GLU A 277 24.55 8.89 18.17
CA GLU A 277 25.39 7.93 18.87
C GLU A 277 26.57 8.64 19.52
N ASP A 278 26.81 8.38 20.81
CA ASP A 278 28.00 8.86 21.52
C ASP A 278 28.51 7.74 22.44
N LYS A 279 29.62 7.12 22.04
CA LYS A 279 30.35 6.10 22.80
C LYS A 279 29.48 4.92 23.23
N GLY A 280 28.61 4.46 22.33
CA GLY A 280 27.70 3.33 22.54
C GLY A 280 26.35 3.69 23.16
N ASN A 281 26.15 4.95 23.56
CA ASN A 281 24.85 5.45 24.01
C ASN A 281 24.12 6.13 22.85
N TYR A 282 22.79 6.08 22.88
CA TYR A 282 21.94 6.65 21.84
C TYR A 282 21.04 7.74 22.41
N TYR A 283 20.82 8.78 21.60
CA TYR A 283 19.97 9.91 21.94
C TYR A 283 19.02 10.23 20.79
N LEU A 284 17.84 10.72 21.14
CA LEU A 284 16.82 11.20 20.22
C LEU A 284 16.62 12.69 20.44
N THR A 285 16.71 13.47 19.36
CA THR A 285 16.19 14.84 19.35
C THR A 285 14.99 14.90 18.43
N THR A 286 13.94 15.58 18.86
CA THR A 286 12.73 15.78 18.08
C THR A 286 11.99 17.02 18.56
N GLN A 287 11.23 17.64 17.66
CA GLN A 287 10.30 18.72 18.00
C GLN A 287 8.95 18.20 18.52
N TRP A 288 8.74 16.88 18.51
CA TRP A 288 7.51 16.20 18.96
C TRP A 288 7.20 16.35 20.45
N VAL A 289 8.21 16.66 21.27
CA VAL A 289 8.04 16.61 22.71
C VAL A 289 7.30 17.84 23.23
N SER A 290 6.06 17.65 23.70
CA SER A 290 5.27 18.69 24.37
C SER A 290 6.05 19.32 25.53
N GLN A 291 5.81 20.60 25.79
CA GLN A 291 6.36 21.32 26.94
C GLN A 291 5.91 20.70 28.27
N ASP A 292 4.77 20.00 28.28
CA ASP A 292 4.21 19.35 29.47
C ASP A 292 4.93 18.04 29.81
N VAL A 293 5.80 17.52 28.93
CA VAL A 293 6.61 16.33 29.23
C VAL A 293 7.64 16.66 30.31
N ILE A 294 7.62 15.87 31.38
CA ILE A 294 8.53 16.01 32.51
C ILE A 294 9.87 15.31 32.27
N THR A 295 9.92 14.28 31.41
CA THR A 295 11.20 13.69 30.97
C THR A 295 12.05 14.81 30.37
N LYS A 296 13.26 15.01 30.91
CA LYS A 296 14.17 16.07 30.44
C LYS A 296 15.25 15.51 29.51
N PRO A 297 15.53 16.19 28.39
CA PRO A 297 16.62 15.78 27.52
C PRO A 297 17.97 16.03 28.23
N LYS A 298 18.95 15.18 27.93
CA LYS A 298 20.36 15.44 28.23
C LYS A 298 20.95 16.39 27.17
N LYS A 299 22.24 16.69 27.29
CA LYS A 299 22.97 17.57 26.35
C LYS A 299 22.78 17.21 24.87
N LEU A 300 22.66 15.92 24.56
CA LEU A 300 22.52 15.40 23.19
C LEU A 300 21.08 15.03 22.81
N GLY A 301 20.10 15.22 23.70
CA GLY A 301 18.71 14.81 23.49
C GLY A 301 18.21 13.83 24.56
N TYR A 302 17.04 13.24 24.32
CA TYR A 302 16.47 12.21 25.17
C TYR A 302 17.30 10.94 25.03
N GLU A 303 17.75 10.37 26.14
CA GLU A 303 18.46 9.09 26.11
C GLU A 303 17.49 7.97 25.72
N ILE A 304 17.88 7.14 24.75
CA ILE A 304 17.01 6.10 24.20
C ILE A 304 17.68 4.74 24.31
N ILE A 305 16.87 3.70 24.46
CA ILE A 305 17.35 2.32 24.56
C ILE A 305 17.35 1.71 23.18
N LYS A 306 18.52 1.22 22.73
CA LYS A 306 18.62 0.38 21.55
C LYS A 306 18.47 -1.09 21.94
N LYS A 307 17.36 -1.72 21.57
CA LYS A 307 17.16 -3.17 21.66
C LYS A 307 17.79 -3.83 20.43
N LYS A 308 18.65 -4.82 20.67
CA LYS A 308 19.22 -5.67 19.62
C LYS A 308 18.18 -6.64 19.08
#